data_AF-G3ACE0-F1
#
_entry.id   AF-G3ACE0-F1
#
_cell.length_a   1.000
_cell.length_b   1.000
_cell.length_c   1.000
_cell.angle_alpha   90.00
_cell.angle_beta   90.00
_cell.angle_gamma   90.00
#
_symmetry.space_group_name_H-M   'P 1'
#
loop_
_entity.id
_entity.type
_entity.pdbx_description
1 polymer ?
#
loop_
_entity_poly.entity_id
_entity_poly.type
_entity_poly.pdbx_seq_one_letter_code
_entity_poly.pdbx_strand_id
1 'polypeptide(L)'
;MENTWKQSRQAPDFGALARIITSKGACAAGNCDEQAVLAYDFLRMRLTDANLPIDIVSLEHPGDHNFVAIGQSTDGNGQYPKQFSGWHPDAFIVDPWTKIACRAADYPQQWSEKMEKWAARGLRVDDASPLEQSLLNALRDNNKISRRKAFPGTHASPV
;
A
#
# COMPACT_ATOMS: atom_id res chain seq x y z
N MET A 1 17.89 28.17 24.76
CA MET A 1 17.29 26.84 24.94
C MET A 1 15.78 27.02 24.92
N GLU A 2 15.11 26.06 24.28
CA GLU A 2 13.64 25.84 24.24
C GLU A 2 12.77 26.63 23.25
N ASN A 3 12.37 25.86 22.23
CA ASN A 3 11.00 25.62 21.76
C ASN A 3 10.18 26.79 21.16
N THR A 4 9.88 26.65 19.86
CA THR A 4 8.45 26.59 19.47
C THR A 4 8.22 25.76 18.21
N TRP A 5 7.83 24.52 18.46
CA TRP A 5 6.94 23.66 17.67
C TRP A 5 6.07 24.40 16.64
N LYS A 6 6.40 24.19 15.36
CA LYS A 6 5.41 24.17 14.27
C LYS A 6 5.37 22.76 13.71
N GLN A 7 4.48 21.94 14.27
CA GLN A 7 4.05 20.69 13.62
C GLN A 7 3.55 21.04 12.22
N SER A 8 4.34 20.72 11.19
CA SER A 8 3.90 20.81 9.82
C SER A 8 2.87 19.69 9.58
N ARG A 9 1.63 20.10 9.29
CA ARG A 9 0.61 19.24 8.68
C ARG A 9 0.93 18.99 7.20
N GLN A 10 2.16 18.58 6.89
CA GLN A 10 2.52 18.19 5.54
C GLN A 10 2.35 16.68 5.41
N ALA A 11 1.65 16.26 4.35
CA ALA A 11 1.57 14.87 3.90
C ALA A 11 2.98 14.25 3.86
N PRO A 12 3.12 12.93 4.02
CA PRO A 12 4.45 12.32 4.01
C PRO A 12 5.09 12.59 2.65
N ASP A 13 6.32 13.09 2.65
CA ASP A 13 7.12 13.10 1.43
C ASP A 13 7.59 11.66 1.19
N PHE A 14 6.75 10.86 0.52
CA PHE A 14 7.09 9.49 0.14
C PHE A 14 8.35 9.43 -0.72
N GLY A 15 8.69 10.50 -1.46
CA GLY A 15 9.95 10.59 -2.20
C GLY A 15 11.15 10.74 -1.26
N ALA A 16 11.04 11.51 -0.17
CA ALA A 16 12.07 11.53 0.87
C ALA A 16 12.24 10.17 1.54
N LEU A 17 11.14 9.49 1.85
CA LEU A 17 11.18 8.15 2.44
C LEU A 17 11.83 7.14 1.47
N ALA A 18 11.48 7.19 0.18
CA ALA A 18 12.08 6.36 -0.86
C ALA A 18 13.61 6.58 -0.97
N ARG A 19 14.08 7.84 -0.89
CA ARG A 19 15.52 8.16 -0.85
C ARG A 19 16.20 7.57 0.38
N ILE A 20 15.56 7.64 1.55
CA ILE A 20 16.10 7.05 2.78
C ILE A 20 16.21 5.54 2.66
N ILE A 21 15.15 4.86 2.21
CA ILE A 21 15.15 3.40 2.01
C ILE A 21 16.26 3.03 1.02
N THR A 22 16.29 3.67 -0.15
CA THR A 22 17.31 3.40 -1.19
C THR A 22 18.74 3.62 -0.69
N SER A 23 18.96 4.59 0.20
CA SER A 23 20.29 4.87 0.78
C SER A 23 20.84 3.71 1.63
N LYS A 24 19.99 2.79 2.09
CA LYS A 24 20.37 1.61 2.87
C LYS A 24 20.75 0.40 2.00
N GLY A 25 20.66 0.50 0.67
CA GLY A 25 21.12 -0.52 -0.28
C GLY A 25 20.03 -1.48 -0.78
N ALA A 26 20.45 -2.51 -1.55
CA ALA A 26 19.53 -3.35 -2.34
C ALA A 26 18.53 -4.19 -1.52
N CYS A 27 18.78 -4.40 -0.22
CA CYS A 27 17.93 -5.18 0.68
C CYS A 27 17.19 -4.29 1.70
N ALA A 28 17.07 -2.99 1.44
CA ALA A 28 16.55 -2.02 2.39
C ALA A 28 15.03 -2.06 2.60
N ALA A 29 14.27 -2.62 1.65
CA ALA A 29 12.83 -2.75 1.74
C ALA A 29 12.46 -4.21 2.02
N GLY A 30 12.03 -4.50 3.24
CA GLY A 30 11.68 -5.83 3.71
C GLY A 30 10.17 -6.10 3.76
N ASN A 31 9.36 -5.06 4.00
CA ASN A 31 7.90 -5.19 4.17
C ASN A 31 7.10 -4.56 3.00
N CYS A 32 5.78 -4.75 3.03
CA CYS A 32 4.88 -4.28 1.97
C CYS A 32 4.85 -2.74 1.88
N ASP A 33 4.92 -2.02 3.01
CA ASP A 33 4.90 -0.56 3.05
C ASP A 33 6.14 0.04 2.39
N GLU A 34 7.34 -0.41 2.78
CA GLU A 34 8.60 0.06 2.21
C GLU A 34 8.68 -0.21 0.71
N GLN A 35 8.22 -1.39 0.27
CA GLN A 35 8.18 -1.73 -1.14
C GLN A 35 7.14 -0.90 -1.91
N ALA A 36 5.98 -0.63 -1.34
CA ALA A 36 4.97 0.24 -1.92
C ALA A 36 5.48 1.69 -2.05
N VAL A 37 6.22 2.20 -1.06
CA VAL A 37 6.86 3.52 -1.11
C VAL A 37 7.85 3.63 -2.27
N LEU A 38 8.73 2.64 -2.44
CA LEU A 38 9.68 2.62 -3.55
C LEU A 38 8.98 2.53 -4.91
N ALA A 39 7.94 1.70 -5.03
CA ALA A 39 7.17 1.59 -6.26
C ALA A 39 6.41 2.88 -6.57
N TYR A 40 5.80 3.51 -5.57
CA TYR A 40 5.10 4.77 -5.72
C TYR A 40 6.03 5.87 -6.23
N ASP A 41 7.21 6.03 -5.64
CA ASP A 41 8.19 7.04 -6.06
C ASP A 41 8.64 6.79 -7.50
N PHE A 42 8.96 5.53 -7.84
CA PHE A 42 9.32 5.14 -9.19
C PHE A 42 8.20 5.45 -10.21
N LEU A 43 6.95 5.06 -9.90
CA LEU A 43 5.81 5.25 -10.78
C LEU A 43 5.47 6.73 -10.96
N ARG A 44 5.50 7.51 -9.88
CA ARG A 44 5.30 8.97 -9.93
C ARG A 44 6.30 9.64 -10.87
N MET A 45 7.58 9.29 -10.78
CA MET A 45 8.60 9.85 -11.68
C MET A 45 8.38 9.44 -13.14
N ARG A 46 7.99 8.19 -13.40
CA ARG A 46 7.84 7.64 -14.75
C ARG A 46 6.54 8.03 -15.46
N LEU A 47 5.49 8.27 -14.70
CA LEU A 47 4.14 8.57 -15.21
C LEU A 47 3.74 10.02 -15.00
N THR A 48 4.71 10.92 -14.75
CA THR A 48 4.48 12.35 -14.51
C THR A 48 3.57 12.99 -15.56
N ASP A 49 3.73 12.61 -16.83
CA ASP A 49 2.99 13.19 -17.96
C ASP A 49 1.57 12.61 -18.13
N ALA A 50 1.26 11.49 -17.48
CA ALA A 50 -0.01 10.78 -17.68
C ALA A 50 -1.19 11.44 -16.92
N ASN A 51 -0.93 12.38 -16.01
CA ASN A 51 -1.93 13.02 -15.14
C ASN A 51 -2.91 12.01 -14.47
N LEU A 52 -2.41 10.83 -14.13
CA LEU A 52 -3.19 9.78 -13.48
C LEU A 52 -3.07 9.91 -11.95
N PRO A 53 -4.14 9.66 -11.19
CA PRO A 53 -4.03 9.51 -9.75
C PRO A 53 -3.15 8.30 -9.44
N ILE A 54 -2.11 8.51 -8.63
CA ILE A 54 -1.22 7.47 -8.11
C ILE A 54 -1.13 7.66 -6.61
N ASP A 55 -1.44 6.61 -5.86
CA ASP A 55 -1.48 6.61 -4.40
C ASP A 55 -0.96 5.29 -3.84
N ILE A 56 -0.43 5.34 -2.61
CA ILE A 56 -0.28 4.14 -1.78
C ILE A 56 -1.61 3.89 -1.08
N VAL A 57 -2.10 2.66 -1.19
CA VAL A 57 -3.37 2.20 -0.66
C VAL A 57 -3.11 1.11 0.39
N SER A 58 -3.86 1.18 1.49
CA SER A 58 -3.81 0.21 2.57
C SER A 58 -5.11 -0.59 2.64
N LEU A 59 -4.97 -1.89 2.87
CA LEU A 59 -6.02 -2.70 3.49
C LEU A 59 -5.93 -2.50 4.99
N GLU A 60 -7.00 -1.96 5.60
CA GLU A 60 -7.01 -1.77 7.04
C GLU A 60 -7.29 -3.08 7.77
N HIS A 61 -7.07 -3.08 9.09
CA HIS A 61 -7.28 -4.24 9.94
C HIS A 61 -8.63 -4.96 9.67
N PRO A 62 -8.60 -6.28 9.40
CA PRO A 62 -7.50 -7.21 9.64
C PRO A 62 -6.46 -7.38 8.52
N GLY A 63 -6.60 -6.72 7.36
CA GLY A 63 -5.81 -7.04 6.16
C GLY A 63 -4.38 -6.53 6.08
N ASP A 64 -3.93 -5.72 7.05
CA ASP A 64 -2.64 -5.00 7.13
C ASP A 64 -1.67 -5.20 5.95
N HIS A 65 -1.98 -4.54 4.83
CA HIS A 65 -1.21 -4.70 3.60
C HIS A 65 -1.24 -3.45 2.74
N ASN A 66 -0.13 -3.15 2.07
CA ASN A 66 0.07 -1.91 1.32
C ASN A 66 0.51 -2.18 -0.12
N PHE A 67 -0.07 -1.45 -1.06
CA PHE A 67 0.24 -1.52 -2.49
C PHE A 67 0.02 -0.15 -3.16
N VAL A 68 0.40 -0.03 -4.43
CA VAL A 68 0.21 1.20 -5.21
C VAL A 68 -1.01 1.05 -6.12
N ALA A 69 -1.90 2.04 -6.09
CA ALA A 69 -2.99 2.17 -7.04
C ALA A 69 -2.65 3.23 -8.10
N ILE A 70 -2.99 2.95 -9.36
CA ILE A 70 -2.85 3.87 -10.49
C ILE A 70 -4.22 4.01 -11.14
N GLY A 71 -4.64 5.23 -11.48
CA GLY A 71 -5.87 5.46 -12.26
C GLY A 71 -7.18 5.38 -11.47
N GLN A 72 -7.12 5.15 -10.15
CA GLN A 72 -8.29 5.22 -9.27
C GLN A 72 -8.29 6.52 -8.43
N SER A 73 -9.36 7.30 -8.55
CA SER A 73 -9.62 8.44 -7.68
C SER A 73 -10.43 8.05 -6.45
N THR A 74 -10.26 8.79 -5.36
CA THR A 74 -11.17 8.76 -4.21
C THR A 74 -12.43 9.59 -4.48
N ASP A 75 -13.48 9.36 -3.70
CA ASP A 75 -14.67 10.22 -3.68
C ASP A 75 -14.37 11.59 -3.04
N GLY A 76 -15.40 12.45 -2.95
CA GLY A 76 -15.29 13.79 -2.34
C GLY A 76 -14.93 13.79 -0.85
N ASN A 77 -15.01 12.64 -0.18
CA ASN A 77 -14.62 12.45 1.22
C ASN A 77 -13.23 11.79 1.35
N GLY A 78 -12.52 11.55 0.24
CA GLY A 78 -11.23 10.90 0.24
C GLY A 78 -11.29 9.38 0.42
N GLN A 79 -12.44 8.75 0.17
CA GLN A 79 -12.62 7.30 0.30
C GLN A 79 -12.50 6.57 -1.04
N TYR A 80 -11.86 5.41 -1.03
CA TYR A 80 -11.86 4.50 -2.17
C TYR A 80 -13.17 3.70 -2.23
N PRO A 81 -13.64 3.29 -3.43
CA PRO A 81 -14.67 2.27 -3.51
C PRO A 81 -14.19 1.02 -2.77
N LYS A 82 -15.06 0.47 -1.92
CA LYS A 82 -14.70 -0.66 -1.06
C LYS A 82 -14.34 -1.89 -1.88
N GLN A 83 -15.10 -2.20 -2.92
CA GLN A 83 -14.81 -3.36 -3.76
C GLN A 83 -13.98 -2.96 -4.98
N PHE A 84 -12.91 -3.71 -5.27
CA PHE A 84 -12.09 -3.49 -6.46
C PHE A 84 -12.86 -3.62 -7.78
N SER A 85 -13.96 -4.39 -7.81
CA SER A 85 -14.86 -4.45 -8.97
C SER A 85 -15.60 -3.14 -9.25
N GLY A 86 -15.70 -2.25 -8.25
CA GLY A 86 -16.26 -0.91 -8.38
C GLY A 86 -15.22 0.17 -8.69
N TRP A 87 -13.96 -0.22 -8.89
CA TRP A 87 -12.90 0.70 -9.30
C TRP A 87 -13.03 1.01 -10.80
N HIS A 88 -12.39 2.10 -11.22
CA HIS A 88 -12.34 2.52 -12.61
C HIS A 88 -11.79 1.37 -13.48
N PRO A 89 -12.34 1.10 -14.68
CA PRO A 89 -11.91 -0.02 -15.53
C PRO A 89 -10.41 -0.01 -15.89
N ASP A 90 -9.84 1.19 -15.98
CA ASP A 90 -8.40 1.39 -16.25
C ASP A 90 -7.55 1.55 -14.98
N ALA A 91 -8.12 1.27 -13.80
CA ALA A 91 -7.34 1.27 -12.57
C ALA A 91 -6.45 0.02 -12.49
N PHE A 92 -5.20 0.22 -12.08
CA PHE A 92 -4.20 -0.83 -11.88
C PHE A 92 -3.72 -0.86 -10.43
N ILE A 93 -3.42 -2.06 -9.96
CA ILE A 93 -2.70 -2.31 -8.71
C ILE A 93 -1.28 -2.76 -9.05
N VAL A 94 -0.30 -2.15 -8.40
CA VAL A 94 1.10 -2.57 -8.40
C VAL A 94 1.49 -2.94 -6.98
N ASP A 95 1.77 -4.22 -6.80
CA ASP A 95 2.15 -4.82 -5.54
C ASP A 95 3.52 -5.51 -5.67
N PRO A 96 4.61 -4.83 -5.30
CA PRO A 96 5.95 -5.39 -5.42
C PRO A 96 6.21 -6.54 -4.45
N TRP A 97 5.57 -6.52 -3.27
CA TRP A 97 5.77 -7.51 -2.21
C TRP A 97 5.31 -8.92 -2.65
N THR A 98 4.16 -8.99 -3.30
CA THR A 98 3.66 -10.20 -3.96
C THR A 98 4.11 -10.36 -5.40
N LYS A 99 4.72 -9.34 -6.00
CA LYS A 99 5.08 -9.29 -7.42
C LYS A 99 3.85 -9.40 -8.34
N ILE A 100 2.77 -8.73 -7.97
CA ILE A 100 1.53 -8.64 -8.76
C ILE A 100 1.46 -7.25 -9.39
N ALA A 101 1.13 -7.20 -10.67
CA ALA A 101 0.76 -5.97 -11.37
C ALA A 101 -0.40 -6.30 -12.31
N CYS A 102 -1.59 -5.79 -12.01
CA CYS A 102 -2.80 -6.18 -12.72
C CYS A 102 -3.87 -5.07 -12.68
N ARG A 103 -4.96 -5.24 -13.44
CA ARG A 103 -6.14 -4.40 -13.25
C ARG A 103 -6.68 -4.59 -11.84
N ALA A 104 -7.25 -3.52 -11.28
CA ALA A 104 -7.79 -3.55 -9.93
C ALA A 104 -8.82 -4.67 -9.74
N ALA A 105 -9.73 -4.86 -10.70
CA ALA A 105 -10.75 -5.90 -10.64
C ALA A 105 -10.18 -7.34 -10.56
N ASP A 106 -8.99 -7.58 -11.10
CA ASP A 106 -8.34 -8.91 -11.11
C ASP A 106 -7.50 -9.17 -9.86
N TYR A 107 -7.24 -8.12 -9.06
CA TYR A 107 -6.29 -8.17 -7.95
C TYR A 107 -6.67 -9.18 -6.85
N PRO A 108 -7.94 -9.27 -6.39
CA PRO A 108 -8.31 -10.26 -5.37
C PRO A 108 -8.05 -11.71 -5.81
N GLN A 109 -8.31 -12.02 -7.09
CA GLN A 109 -8.06 -13.36 -7.64
C GLN A 109 -6.56 -13.64 -7.72
N GLN A 110 -5.77 -12.74 -8.32
CA GLN A 110 -4.34 -12.95 -8.47
C GLN A 110 -3.62 -13.05 -7.12
N TRP A 111 -4.07 -12.29 -6.13
CA TRP A 111 -3.58 -12.40 -4.77
C TRP A 111 -3.86 -13.77 -4.17
N SER A 112 -5.11 -14.26 -4.28
CA SER A 112 -5.49 -15.57 -3.76
C SER A 112 -4.64 -16.68 -4.38
N GLU A 113 -4.48 -16.68 -5.71
CA GLU A 113 -3.62 -17.62 -6.42
C GLU A 113 -2.14 -17.50 -5.98
N LYS A 114 -1.68 -16.29 -5.64
CA LYS A 114 -0.32 -16.08 -5.14
C LYS A 114 -0.13 -16.69 -3.76
N MET A 115 -1.08 -16.48 -2.86
CA MET A 115 -1.04 -17.04 -1.51
C MET A 115 -1.10 -18.57 -1.52
N GLU A 116 -1.90 -19.16 -2.42
CA GLU A 116 -1.91 -20.61 -2.65
C GLU A 116 -0.55 -21.13 -3.12
N LYS A 117 0.08 -20.46 -4.10
CA LYS A 117 1.42 -20.81 -4.59
C LYS A 117 2.49 -20.68 -3.49
N TRP A 118 2.36 -19.70 -2.60
CA TRP A 118 3.26 -19.53 -1.46
C TRP A 118 3.06 -20.64 -0.41
N ALA A 119 1.82 -20.95 -0.06
CA ALA A 119 1.50 -22.05 0.85
C ALA A 119 2.02 -23.39 0.33
N ALA A 120 1.82 -23.69 -0.95
CA ALA A 120 2.31 -24.92 -1.59
C ALA A 120 3.84 -25.04 -1.54
N ARG A 121 4.57 -23.91 -1.40
CA ARG A 121 6.02 -23.85 -1.25
C ARG A 121 6.49 -23.81 0.21
N GLY A 122 5.57 -23.86 1.17
CA GLY A 122 5.86 -23.76 2.60
C GLY A 122 6.30 -22.36 3.06
N LEU A 123 6.04 -21.32 2.26
CA LEU A 123 6.33 -19.93 2.66
C LEU A 123 5.32 -19.46 3.71
N ARG A 124 5.75 -18.52 4.56
CA ARG A 124 4.95 -17.95 5.66
C ARG A 124 4.98 -16.42 5.61
N VAL A 125 3.93 -15.80 6.14
CA VAL A 125 3.81 -14.35 6.33
C VAL A 125 3.73 -14.11 7.83
N ASP A 126 4.71 -13.41 8.41
CA ASP A 126 4.82 -13.19 9.87
C ASP A 126 4.56 -14.45 10.70
N ASP A 127 5.22 -15.54 10.30
CA ASP A 127 5.07 -16.89 10.88
C ASP A 127 3.67 -17.50 10.78
N ALA A 128 2.72 -16.90 10.06
CA ALA A 128 1.41 -17.47 9.75
C ALA A 128 1.38 -18.10 8.35
N SER A 129 0.36 -18.93 8.12
CA SER A 129 0.04 -19.40 6.77
C SER A 129 -0.38 -18.21 5.91
N PRO A 130 0.08 -18.08 4.66
CA PRO A 130 -0.44 -17.07 3.74
C PRO A 130 -1.92 -17.30 3.39
N LEU A 131 -2.48 -18.48 3.71
CA LEU A 131 -3.89 -18.82 3.59
C LEU A 131 -4.69 -18.54 4.87
N GLU A 132 -4.11 -17.88 5.86
CA GLU A 132 -4.84 -17.45 7.04
C GLU A 132 -6.02 -16.56 6.61
N GLN A 133 -7.20 -16.89 7.14
CA GLN A 133 -8.46 -16.46 6.57
C GLN A 133 -8.68 -14.95 6.74
N SER A 134 -8.04 -14.30 7.72
CA SER A 134 -8.22 -12.86 7.96
C SER A 134 -7.68 -12.00 6.82
N LEU A 135 -6.53 -12.36 6.22
CA LEU A 135 -5.95 -11.66 5.08
C LEU A 135 -6.71 -11.90 3.77
N LEU A 136 -7.10 -13.16 3.52
CA LEU A 136 -7.91 -13.52 2.36
C LEU A 136 -9.31 -12.88 2.43
N ASN A 137 -9.91 -12.84 3.62
CA ASN A 137 -11.19 -12.16 3.82
C ASN A 137 -11.04 -10.65 3.70
N ALA A 138 -9.93 -10.04 4.15
CA ALA A 138 -9.73 -8.61 3.97
C ALA A 138 -9.72 -8.21 2.48
N LEU A 139 -9.12 -9.04 1.62
CA LEU A 139 -9.08 -8.85 0.16
C LEU A 139 -10.35 -9.26 -0.59
N ARG A 140 -11.16 -10.13 -0.01
CA ARG A 140 -12.45 -10.53 -0.60
C ARG A 140 -13.58 -9.58 -0.17
N ASP A 141 -13.60 -9.26 1.11
CA ASP A 141 -14.67 -8.50 1.75
C ASP A 141 -14.38 -6.98 1.65
N ASN A 142 -13.12 -6.59 1.47
CA ASN A 142 -12.57 -5.24 1.15
C ASN A 142 -13.31 -4.06 1.79
N ASN A 143 -13.85 -4.24 3.00
CA ASN A 143 -14.74 -3.23 3.59
C ASN A 143 -13.99 -2.02 4.15
N LYS A 144 -12.65 -2.06 4.15
CA LYS A 144 -11.77 -1.03 4.69
C LYS A 144 -10.53 -0.85 3.81
N ILE A 145 -10.70 -0.07 2.74
CA ILE A 145 -9.61 0.42 1.92
C ILE A 145 -9.44 1.92 2.20
N SER A 146 -8.21 2.35 2.45
CA SER A 146 -7.91 3.76 2.62
C SER A 146 -6.63 4.18 1.91
N ARG A 147 -6.54 5.46 1.57
CA ARG A 147 -5.28 6.08 1.18
C ARG A 147 -4.34 6.01 2.38
N ARG A 148 -3.11 5.54 2.16
CA ARG A 148 -2.09 5.60 3.21
C ARG A 148 -1.80 7.06 3.55
N LYS A 149 -1.97 7.40 4.82
CA LYS A 149 -1.53 8.68 5.38
C LYS A 149 -0.05 8.57 5.75
N ALA A 150 0.65 9.69 5.88
CA ALA A 150 1.95 9.70 6.60
C ALA A 150 1.78 8.95 7.90
N PHE A 151 2.87 8.35 8.39
CA PHE A 151 2.99 7.99 9.79
C PHE A 151 2.25 9.02 10.65
N PRO A 152 1.23 8.62 11.42
CA PRO A 152 0.75 9.50 12.47
C PRO A 152 1.98 9.74 13.34
N GLY A 153 2.43 11.01 13.41
CA GLY A 153 3.45 11.37 14.38
C GLY A 153 3.03 10.78 15.71
N THR A 154 3.92 10.01 16.32
CA THR A 154 3.70 9.36 17.60
C THR A 154 2.96 10.33 18.52
N HIS A 155 1.72 10.01 18.87
CA HIS A 155 1.11 10.59 20.04
C HIS A 155 1.97 10.11 21.21
N ALA A 156 2.96 10.92 21.60
CA ALA A 156 3.57 10.77 22.89
C ALA A 156 2.44 10.94 23.91
N SER A 157 2.06 9.84 24.55
CA SER A 157 1.23 9.90 25.75
C SER A 157 1.93 10.82 26.74
N PRO A 158 1.25 11.85 27.28
CA PRO A 158 1.83 12.64 28.34
C PRO A 158 2.03 11.73 29.55
N VAL A 159 3.26 11.72 30.06
CA VAL A 159 3.59 11.19 31.39
C VAL A 159 3.09 12.19 32.43
#